data_AF-A0A540L9P8-F1
#
_entry.id   AF-A0A540L9P8-F1
#
_cell.length_a   1.000
_cell.length_b   1.000
_cell.length_c   1.000
_cell.angle_alpha   90.00
_cell.angle_beta   90.00
_cell.angle_gamma   90.00
#
_symmetry.space_group_name_H-M   'P 1'
#
loop_
_entity.id
_entity.type
_entity.pdbx_description
1 polymer ?
#
loop_
_entity_poly.entity_id
_entity_poly.type
_entity_poly.pdbx_seq_one_letter_code
_entity_poly.pdbx_strand_id
1 'polypeptide(L)'
;MIRLWIAALQFSELFVSSLVHLLYGFYIFSTAVAGDLSQALSNLQSKRNMSIEVKDVVAQRDPPANGSLPPILTRFNGGFCGFRARELFYYLKGGRVDYGEEHSKACGHSQFGRVYEQGHYPEWDEDHPLHFVGHSAGAQVVRVLQQMLADKAFKGFENTNENWVLSISSLSGAFNGTTRTYLDGMQDEDWQDNDGALNTISMTRPLLPVEHPSRFVKDDSDCHPLQPGIWYYKIVEADHIFFIINRERAGVQFDLIYDSIFERCRKHVFRKTPQTLPNETHH
;
A
#
# COMPACT_ATOMS: atom_id res chain seq x y z
N MET A 1 -50.39 -36.63 24.02
CA MET A 1 -50.56 -36.36 22.58
C MET A 1 -49.82 -35.09 22.18
N ILE A 2 -50.28 -33.88 22.55
CA ILE A 2 -49.69 -32.59 22.10
C ILE A 2 -48.19 -32.42 22.43
N ARG A 3 -47.74 -32.81 23.64
CA ARG A 3 -46.32 -32.72 24.03
C ARG A 3 -45.38 -33.60 23.19
N LEU A 4 -45.85 -34.75 22.73
CA LEU A 4 -45.08 -35.65 21.86
C LEU A 4 -44.92 -35.06 20.45
N TRP A 5 -45.95 -34.39 19.95
CA TRP A 5 -45.92 -33.69 18.67
C TRP A 5 -44.97 -32.49 18.68
N ILE A 6 -44.96 -31.71 19.77
CA ILE A 6 -44.03 -30.59 19.94
C ILE A 6 -42.58 -31.09 20.00
N ALA A 7 -42.32 -32.17 20.75
CA ALA A 7 -41.00 -32.78 20.80
C ALA A 7 -40.54 -33.28 19.42
N ALA A 8 -41.42 -33.95 18.66
CA ALA A 8 -41.10 -34.41 17.31
C ALA A 8 -40.75 -33.27 16.36
N LEU A 9 -41.45 -32.12 16.45
CA LEU A 9 -41.12 -30.92 15.68
C LEU A 9 -39.75 -30.35 16.06
N GLN A 10 -39.44 -30.25 17.36
CA GLN A 10 -38.15 -29.76 17.83
C GLN A 10 -36.98 -30.66 17.42
N PHE A 11 -37.16 -31.99 17.46
CA PHE A 11 -36.16 -32.94 16.97
C PHE A 11 -35.98 -32.83 15.45
N SER A 12 -37.06 -32.61 14.69
CA SER A 12 -36.99 -32.42 13.25
C SER A 12 -36.25 -31.13 12.89
N GLU A 13 -36.51 -30.04 13.60
CA GLU A 13 -35.82 -28.77 13.42
C GLU A 13 -34.33 -28.87 13.76
N LEU A 14 -33.98 -29.52 14.88
CA LEU A 14 -32.59 -29.77 15.25
C LEU A 14 -31.87 -30.61 14.21
N PHE A 15 -32.53 -31.64 13.67
CA PHE A 15 -31.99 -32.51 12.64
C PHE A 15 -31.73 -31.74 11.33
N VAL A 16 -32.71 -30.97 10.86
CA VAL A 16 -32.57 -30.15 9.64
C VAL A 16 -31.50 -29.08 9.82
N SER A 17 -31.47 -28.39 10.96
CA SER A 17 -30.44 -27.40 11.26
C SER A 17 -29.04 -28.02 11.28
N SER A 18 -28.87 -29.16 11.95
CA SER A 18 -27.59 -29.88 11.99
C SER A 18 -27.14 -30.34 10.59
N LEU A 19 -28.07 -30.83 9.78
CA LEU A 19 -27.79 -31.27 8.41
C LEU A 19 -27.38 -30.09 7.51
N VAL A 20 -28.05 -28.95 7.62
CA VAL A 20 -27.69 -27.73 6.87
C VAL A 20 -26.29 -27.26 7.24
N HIS A 21 -25.96 -27.20 8.54
CA HIS A 21 -24.62 -26.78 8.98
C HIS A 21 -23.53 -27.77 8.56
N LEU A 22 -23.82 -29.09 8.60
CA LEU A 22 -22.89 -30.12 8.14
C LEU A 22 -22.62 -30.00 6.63
N LEU A 23 -23.66 -29.87 5.82
CA LEU A 23 -23.54 -29.72 4.37
C LEU A 23 -22.86 -28.41 3.98
N TYR A 24 -23.18 -27.31 4.67
CA TYR A 24 -22.51 -26.03 4.45
C TYR A 24 -21.04 -26.07 4.86
N GLY A 25 -20.72 -26.69 6.00
CA GLY A 25 -19.34 -26.93 6.43
C GLY A 25 -18.57 -27.77 5.40
N PHE A 26 -19.19 -28.82 4.86
CA PHE A 26 -18.58 -29.65 3.82
C PHE A 26 -18.40 -28.90 2.49
N TYR A 27 -19.35 -28.03 2.12
CA TYR A 27 -19.24 -27.15 0.97
C TYR A 27 -18.05 -26.18 1.10
N ILE A 28 -17.93 -25.49 2.24
CA ILE A 28 -16.80 -24.57 2.48
C ILE A 28 -15.47 -25.32 2.52
N PHE A 29 -15.42 -26.48 3.19
CA PHE A 29 -14.21 -27.30 3.23
C PHE A 29 -13.83 -27.84 1.84
N SER A 30 -14.78 -28.36 1.08
CA SER A 30 -14.52 -28.89 -0.27
C SER A 30 -14.11 -27.81 -1.26
N THR A 31 -14.70 -26.62 -1.20
CA THR A 31 -14.29 -25.48 -2.04
C THR A 31 -12.89 -24.99 -1.69
N ALA A 32 -12.53 -24.93 -0.40
CA ALA A 32 -11.17 -24.62 0.04
C ALA A 32 -10.16 -25.66 -0.46
N VAL A 33 -10.44 -26.95 -0.25
CA VAL A 33 -9.56 -28.05 -0.70
C VAL A 33 -9.45 -28.09 -2.23
N ALA A 34 -10.53 -27.84 -2.96
CA ALA A 34 -10.50 -27.75 -4.42
C ALA A 34 -9.66 -26.56 -4.90
N GLY A 35 -9.73 -25.43 -4.20
CA GLY A 35 -8.87 -24.26 -4.44
C GLY A 35 -7.39 -24.59 -4.23
N ASP A 36 -7.04 -25.16 -3.07
CA ASP A 36 -5.67 -25.56 -2.74
C ASP A 36 -5.13 -26.62 -3.71
N LEU A 37 -5.96 -27.59 -4.11
CA LEU A 37 -5.60 -28.61 -5.08
C LEU A 37 -5.41 -28.03 -6.50
N SER A 38 -6.26 -27.08 -6.90
CA SER A 38 -6.12 -26.37 -8.18
C SER A 38 -4.83 -25.54 -8.23
N GLN A 39 -4.49 -24.86 -7.13
CA GLN A 39 -3.21 -24.15 -6.99
C GLN A 39 -2.03 -25.13 -6.99
N ALA A 40 -2.12 -26.26 -6.29
CA ALA A 40 -1.06 -27.27 -6.30
C ALA A 40 -0.84 -27.88 -7.70
N LEU A 41 -1.92 -28.15 -8.45
CA LEU A 41 -1.85 -28.70 -9.80
C LEU A 41 -1.33 -27.68 -10.82
N SER A 42 -1.75 -26.43 -10.75
CA SER A 42 -1.23 -25.35 -11.60
C SER A 42 0.26 -25.09 -11.32
N ASN A 43 0.68 -25.09 -10.06
CA ASN A 43 2.09 -25.02 -9.67
C ASN A 43 2.91 -26.23 -10.20
N LEU A 44 2.31 -27.42 -10.22
CA LEU A 44 2.95 -28.63 -10.75
C LEU A 44 3.08 -28.59 -12.29
N GLN A 45 2.06 -28.08 -12.99
CA GLN A 45 2.11 -27.85 -14.44
C GLN A 45 3.13 -26.77 -14.80
N SER A 46 3.20 -25.70 -14.02
CA SER A 46 4.19 -24.62 -14.17
C SER A 46 5.62 -25.14 -13.99
N LYS A 47 5.89 -25.94 -12.94
CA LYS A 47 7.19 -26.60 -12.72
C LYS A 47 7.62 -27.54 -13.85
N ARG A 48 6.67 -28.08 -14.61
CA ARG A 48 6.93 -28.99 -15.73
C ARG A 48 7.29 -28.28 -17.03
N ASN A 49 7.01 -26.98 -17.14
CA ASN A 49 7.23 -26.14 -18.33
C ASN A 49 8.37 -25.12 -18.14
N MET A 50 9.38 -25.44 -17.33
CA MET A 50 10.49 -24.54 -17.05
C MET A 50 11.46 -24.43 -18.23
N SER A 51 11.09 -23.61 -19.22
CA SER A 51 12.00 -22.68 -19.89
C SER A 51 11.77 -21.31 -19.26
N ILE A 52 12.84 -20.65 -18.82
CA ILE A 52 12.78 -19.28 -18.29
C ILE A 52 12.19 -18.38 -19.37
N GLU A 53 10.92 -18.05 -19.24
CA GLU A 53 10.23 -17.09 -20.10
C GLU A 53 9.56 -16.04 -19.20
N VAL A 54 10.09 -14.82 -19.29
CA VAL A 54 9.59 -13.63 -18.60
C VAL A 54 8.27 -13.25 -19.26
N LYS A 55 7.16 -13.37 -18.53
CA LYS A 55 5.86 -12.91 -19.03
C LYS A 55 5.73 -11.39 -18.83
N ASP A 56 5.82 -10.67 -19.94
CA ASP A 56 5.40 -9.27 -20.04
C ASP A 56 3.85 -9.22 -19.94
N VAL A 57 3.33 -8.94 -18.75
CA VAL A 57 1.88 -8.77 -18.52
C VAL A 57 1.61 -7.32 -18.18
N VAL A 58 1.55 -6.41 -19.18
CA VAL A 58 0.67 -5.22 -19.14
C VAL A 58 0.49 -4.70 -20.58
N ALA A 59 -0.76 -4.71 -21.08
CA ALA A 59 -1.13 -4.08 -22.33
C ALA A 59 -1.09 -2.54 -22.22
N GLN A 60 -0.43 -1.88 -23.18
CA GLN A 60 -0.39 -0.42 -23.33
C GLN A 60 -1.81 0.15 -23.51
N ARG A 61 -2.19 1.15 -22.70
CA ARG A 61 -3.32 2.05 -22.98
C ARG A 61 -2.88 3.50 -22.78
N ASP A 62 -3.29 4.35 -23.71
CA ASP A 62 -2.86 5.75 -23.78
C ASP A 62 -3.40 6.62 -22.62
N PRO A 63 -2.63 7.62 -22.15
CA PRO A 63 -3.01 8.47 -21.03
C PRO A 63 -4.02 9.55 -21.45
N PRO A 64 -5.03 9.88 -20.63
CA PRO A 64 -5.84 11.07 -20.84
C PRO A 64 -5.20 12.29 -20.14
N ALA A 65 -5.30 13.43 -20.83
CA ALA A 65 -4.93 14.74 -20.34
C ALA A 65 -5.98 15.29 -19.36
N ASN A 66 -5.54 15.74 -18.17
CA ASN A 66 -5.86 17.03 -17.54
C ASN A 66 -5.52 17.02 -16.04
N GLY A 67 -4.79 18.05 -15.60
CA GLY A 67 -4.18 18.19 -14.27
C GLY A 67 -5.11 18.65 -13.15
N SER A 68 -6.28 18.02 -12.99
CA SER A 68 -7.11 18.16 -11.80
C SER A 68 -7.07 16.89 -10.97
N LEU A 69 -6.82 17.02 -9.66
CA LEU A 69 -6.65 15.89 -8.75
C LEU A 69 -7.87 14.96 -8.74
N PRO A 70 -7.67 13.64 -8.75
CA PRO A 70 -8.79 12.74 -8.93
C PRO A 70 -9.63 12.47 -7.66
N PRO A 71 -10.92 12.12 -7.82
CA PRO A 71 -11.91 11.99 -6.73
C PRO A 71 -11.63 10.89 -5.68
N ILE A 72 -10.76 9.92 -6.01
CA ILE A 72 -10.43 8.82 -5.09
C ILE A 72 -9.46 9.27 -4.00
N LEU A 73 -8.49 10.14 -4.34
CA LEU A 73 -7.51 10.64 -3.37
C LEU A 73 -8.18 11.53 -2.31
N THR A 74 -9.15 12.35 -2.73
CA THR A 74 -10.01 13.13 -1.83
C THR A 74 -10.88 12.27 -0.92
N ARG A 75 -11.32 11.09 -1.36
CA ARG A 75 -12.06 10.15 -0.49
C ARG A 75 -11.14 9.45 0.52
N PHE A 76 -9.88 9.20 0.19
CA PHE A 76 -8.90 8.65 1.14
C PHE A 76 -8.52 9.64 2.26
N ASN A 77 -8.60 10.96 2.01
CA ASN A 77 -8.35 11.98 3.04
C ASN A 77 -9.29 11.88 4.25
N GLY A 78 -10.51 11.37 4.08
CA GLY A 78 -11.49 11.12 5.16
C GLY A 78 -11.62 9.65 5.58
N GLY A 79 -10.80 8.75 5.03
CA GLY A 79 -10.80 7.33 5.39
C GLY A 79 -9.66 6.98 6.35
N PHE A 80 -9.49 5.69 6.65
CA PHE A 80 -8.38 5.16 7.48
C PHE A 80 -7.02 5.81 7.13
N CYS A 81 -6.69 5.90 5.84
CA CYS A 81 -5.43 6.48 5.39
C CYS A 81 -5.27 7.96 5.79
N GLY A 82 -6.36 8.74 5.75
CA GLY A 82 -6.37 10.14 6.18
C GLY A 82 -6.17 10.33 7.68
N PHE A 83 -6.82 9.50 8.51
CA PHE A 83 -6.57 9.49 9.97
C PHE A 83 -5.11 9.21 10.28
N ARG A 84 -4.57 8.16 9.66
CA ARG A 84 -3.18 7.72 9.86
C ARG A 84 -2.18 8.73 9.32
N ALA A 85 -2.49 9.43 8.23
CA ALA A 85 -1.65 10.49 7.68
C ALA A 85 -1.56 11.68 8.63
N ARG A 86 -2.69 12.09 9.23
CA ARG A 86 -2.71 13.14 10.25
C ARG A 86 -1.93 12.73 11.50
N GLU A 87 -2.12 11.51 11.98
CA GLU A 87 -1.33 10.99 13.10
C GLU A 87 0.17 11.00 12.80
N LEU A 88 0.58 10.57 11.61
CA LEU A 88 1.97 10.58 11.17
C LEU A 88 2.54 11.99 11.09
N PHE A 89 1.77 12.96 10.58
CA PHE A 89 2.19 14.36 10.53
C PHE A 89 2.51 14.90 11.94
N TYR A 90 1.58 14.77 12.88
CA TYR A 90 1.78 15.28 14.25
C TYR A 90 2.77 14.43 15.06
N TYR A 91 2.96 13.16 14.72
CA TYR A 91 4.04 12.36 15.29
C TYR A 91 5.42 12.93 14.93
N LEU A 92 5.60 13.41 13.70
CA LEU A 92 6.86 14.02 13.23
C LEU A 92 7.00 15.47 13.69
N LYS A 93 6.00 16.32 13.43
CA LYS A 93 6.07 17.76 13.76
C LYS A 93 5.86 18.07 15.24
N GLY A 94 5.14 17.21 15.96
CA GLY A 94 4.63 17.50 17.31
C GLY A 94 3.32 18.28 17.26
N GLY A 95 2.63 18.30 18.40
CA GLY A 95 1.33 18.96 18.58
C GLY A 95 0.17 17.99 18.79
N ARG A 96 -1.04 18.56 18.79
CA ARG A 96 -2.28 17.80 18.99
C ARG A 96 -2.87 17.39 17.65
N VAL A 97 -3.15 16.10 17.49
CA VAL A 97 -3.80 15.59 16.27
C VAL A 97 -5.16 16.26 16.11
N ASP A 98 -5.35 16.96 15.01
CA ASP A 98 -6.63 17.53 14.56
C ASP A 98 -7.10 16.78 13.31
N TYR A 99 -8.18 16.02 13.44
CA TYR A 99 -8.83 15.27 12.36
C TYR A 99 -9.75 16.16 11.50
N GLY A 100 -9.98 17.42 11.90
CA GLY A 100 -10.84 18.37 11.21
C GLY A 100 -12.29 18.28 11.68
N GLU A 101 -12.88 19.43 11.98
CA GLU A 101 -14.24 19.53 12.53
C GLU A 101 -15.32 18.94 11.60
N GLU A 102 -15.28 19.30 10.31
CA GLU A 102 -16.27 18.85 9.32
C GLU A 102 -16.29 17.32 9.19
N HIS A 103 -15.11 16.73 9.01
CA HIS A 103 -14.92 15.29 8.92
C HIS A 103 -15.41 14.57 10.18
N SER A 104 -15.06 15.11 11.34
CA SER A 104 -15.42 14.55 12.65
C SER A 104 -16.93 14.55 12.88
N LYS A 105 -17.62 15.61 12.46
CA LYS A 105 -19.09 15.67 12.49
C LYS A 105 -19.73 14.69 11.50
N ALA A 106 -19.19 14.59 10.28
CA ALA A 106 -19.72 13.69 9.26
C ALA A 106 -19.55 12.21 9.61
N CYS A 107 -18.43 11.84 10.23
CA CYS A 107 -18.09 10.46 10.58
C CYS A 107 -18.39 10.08 12.03
N GLY A 108 -18.81 11.04 12.88
CA GLY A 108 -19.24 10.78 14.26
C GLY A 108 -18.11 10.40 15.21
N HIS A 109 -16.92 11.01 15.08
CA HIS A 109 -15.79 10.78 15.99
C HIS A 109 -15.25 12.10 16.59
N SER A 110 -14.34 11.98 17.57
CA SER A 110 -13.67 13.15 18.16
C SER A 110 -12.81 13.87 17.13
N GLN A 111 -12.88 15.20 17.10
CA GLN A 111 -12.01 16.04 16.28
C GLN A 111 -10.55 15.93 16.69
N PHE A 112 -10.29 15.85 17.98
CA PHE A 112 -8.94 15.84 18.49
C PHE A 112 -8.52 14.44 18.92
N GLY A 113 -7.33 14.05 18.50
CA GLY A 113 -6.68 12.81 18.87
C GLY A 113 -5.60 13.00 19.94
N ARG A 114 -4.55 12.17 19.83
CA ARG A 114 -3.39 12.18 20.74
C ARG A 114 -2.64 13.51 20.69
N VAL A 115 -1.95 13.82 21.78
CA VAL A 115 -1.00 14.93 21.85
C VAL A 115 0.40 14.35 21.81
N TYR A 116 1.21 14.85 20.89
CA TYR A 116 2.64 14.59 20.82
C TYR A 116 3.36 15.82 21.36
N GLU A 117 3.82 15.78 22.62
CA GLU A 117 4.48 16.92 23.27
C GLU A 117 5.75 17.35 22.52
N GLN A 118 6.49 16.36 22.03
CA GLN A 118 7.68 16.56 21.20
C GLN A 118 7.52 15.77 19.90
N GLY A 119 7.67 16.46 18.78
CA GLY A 119 7.76 15.82 17.47
C GLY A 119 9.07 15.06 17.32
N HIS A 120 9.05 13.93 16.61
CA HIS A 120 10.26 13.17 16.32
C HIS A 120 11.22 13.88 15.35
N TYR A 121 10.71 14.81 14.54
CA TYR A 121 11.51 15.66 13.65
C TYR A 121 10.83 17.04 13.45
N PRO A 122 10.88 17.93 14.47
CA PRO A 122 10.15 19.20 14.44
C PRO A 122 10.63 20.17 13.35
N GLU A 123 11.89 20.09 12.94
CA GLU A 123 12.49 20.87 11.85
C GLU A 123 12.02 20.46 10.45
N TRP A 124 11.20 19.40 10.33
CA TRP A 124 10.69 18.93 9.04
C TRP A 124 10.01 20.04 8.23
N ASP A 125 10.57 20.39 7.08
CA ASP A 125 10.03 21.36 6.14
C ASP A 125 10.53 21.07 4.70
N GLU A 126 10.41 22.04 3.80
CA GLU A 126 10.88 21.93 2.42
C GLU A 126 12.42 21.89 2.29
N ASP A 127 13.14 22.55 3.22
CA ASP A 127 14.59 22.56 3.29
C ASP A 127 15.13 21.29 4.00
N HIS A 128 14.30 20.66 4.83
CA HIS A 128 14.58 19.42 5.56
C HIS A 128 13.60 18.29 5.17
N PRO A 129 13.51 17.88 3.90
CA PRO A 129 12.49 16.96 3.44
C PRO A 129 12.82 15.50 3.82
N LEU A 130 11.77 14.69 3.97
CA LEU A 130 11.91 13.29 4.44
C LEU A 130 11.71 12.26 3.32
N HIS A 131 12.43 11.15 3.44
CA HIS A 131 12.14 9.92 2.70
C HIS A 131 11.19 9.04 3.50
N PHE A 132 10.15 8.53 2.86
CA PHE A 132 9.19 7.62 3.49
C PHE A 132 9.27 6.24 2.88
N VAL A 133 9.35 5.22 3.72
CA VAL A 133 9.25 3.81 3.33
C VAL A 133 7.96 3.26 3.92
N GLY A 134 6.99 2.95 3.07
CA GLY A 134 5.68 2.43 3.46
C GLY A 134 5.51 0.97 3.07
N HIS A 135 5.10 0.13 4.01
CA HIS A 135 4.63 -1.22 3.71
C HIS A 135 3.11 -1.27 3.62
N SER A 136 2.55 -2.04 2.68
CA SER A 136 1.11 -2.29 2.57
C SER A 136 0.29 -0.99 2.57
N ALA A 137 -0.68 -0.85 3.47
CA ALA A 137 -1.49 0.36 3.61
C ALA A 137 -0.64 1.60 3.98
N GLY A 138 0.54 1.43 4.58
CA GLY A 138 1.47 2.52 4.88
C GLY A 138 1.90 3.30 3.64
N ALA A 139 2.03 2.65 2.48
CA ALA A 139 2.33 3.33 1.23
C ALA A 139 1.20 4.28 0.80
N GLN A 140 -0.07 3.90 1.03
CA GLN A 140 -1.21 4.79 0.79
C GLN A 140 -1.23 5.96 1.79
N VAL A 141 -0.95 5.69 3.07
CA VAL A 141 -0.89 6.74 4.12
C VAL A 141 0.10 7.84 3.73
N VAL A 142 1.28 7.47 3.26
CA VAL A 142 2.31 8.44 2.86
C VAL A 142 1.88 9.25 1.63
N ARG A 143 1.24 8.62 0.64
CA ARG A 143 0.71 9.35 -0.53
C ARG A 143 -0.37 10.36 -0.12
N VAL A 144 -1.28 9.94 0.76
CA VAL A 144 -2.33 10.81 1.32
C VAL A 144 -1.70 11.95 2.12
N LEU A 145 -0.66 11.68 2.92
CA LEU A 145 0.10 12.71 3.64
C LEU A 145 0.70 13.73 2.68
N GLN A 146 1.40 13.28 1.62
CA GLN A 146 1.98 14.18 0.62
C GLN A 146 0.92 15.07 -0.03
N GLN A 147 -0.25 14.50 -0.36
CA GLN A 147 -1.37 15.28 -0.88
C GLN A 147 -1.89 16.29 0.13
N MET A 148 -2.10 15.89 1.39
CA MET A 148 -2.56 16.79 2.44
C MET A 148 -1.60 17.96 2.68
N LEU A 149 -0.29 17.74 2.51
CA LEU A 149 0.71 18.80 2.57
C LEU A 149 0.57 19.77 1.39
N ALA A 150 0.39 19.27 0.17
CA ALA A 150 0.12 20.08 -1.02
C ALA A 150 -1.17 20.91 -0.90
N ASP A 151 -2.22 20.29 -0.34
CA ASP A 151 -3.54 20.91 -0.12
C ASP A 151 -3.58 21.84 1.10
N LYS A 152 -2.47 21.94 1.87
CA LYS A 152 -2.38 22.73 3.11
C LYS A 152 -3.45 22.35 4.14
N ALA A 153 -3.71 21.05 4.28
CA ALA A 153 -4.80 20.52 5.10
C ALA A 153 -4.56 20.56 6.62
N PHE A 154 -3.41 21.09 7.06
CA PHE A 154 -2.98 21.16 8.46
C PHE A 154 -3.10 22.60 9.00
N LYS A 155 -4.14 22.85 9.81
CA LYS A 155 -4.35 24.16 10.44
C LYS A 155 -3.16 24.54 11.31
N GLY A 156 -2.68 25.79 11.17
CA GLY A 156 -1.49 26.28 11.84
C GLY A 156 -0.17 26.01 11.11
N PHE A 157 -0.20 25.28 9.98
CA PHE A 157 0.96 24.98 9.14
C PHE A 157 0.71 25.38 7.67
N GLU A 158 0.56 26.68 7.43
CA GLU A 158 0.16 27.24 6.12
C GLU A 158 1.25 27.20 5.05
N ASN A 159 2.50 26.97 5.46
CA ASN A 159 3.67 26.84 4.59
C ASN A 159 3.94 25.40 4.12
N THR A 160 3.02 24.46 4.41
CA THR A 160 3.12 23.08 3.93
C THR A 160 3.02 23.01 2.41
N ASN A 161 3.79 22.10 1.81
CA ASN A 161 3.77 21.79 0.38
C ASN A 161 4.28 20.36 0.13
N GLU A 162 4.13 19.86 -1.10
CA GLU A 162 4.51 18.52 -1.52
C GLU A 162 6.02 18.22 -1.43
N ASN A 163 6.88 19.25 -1.44
CA ASN A 163 8.34 19.11 -1.43
C ASN A 163 8.89 18.71 -0.05
N TRP A 164 8.08 18.78 1.01
CA TRP A 164 8.40 18.25 2.33
C TRP A 164 8.62 16.72 2.29
N VAL A 165 8.12 16.04 1.25
CA VAL A 165 8.35 14.63 0.97
C VAL A 165 9.36 14.50 -0.18
N LEU A 166 10.55 14.00 0.12
CA LEU A 166 11.63 13.85 -0.87
C LEU A 166 11.45 12.59 -1.74
N SER A 167 11.05 11.47 -1.14
CA SER A 167 10.71 10.26 -1.89
C SER A 167 9.76 9.36 -1.12
N ILE A 168 9.04 8.52 -1.88
CA ILE A 168 8.18 7.46 -1.35
C ILE A 168 8.69 6.13 -1.90
N SER A 169 9.07 5.22 -1.02
CA SER A 169 9.38 3.83 -1.35
C SER A 169 8.32 2.92 -0.77
N SER A 170 7.86 1.96 -1.57
CA SER A 170 6.76 1.08 -1.22
C SER A 170 7.21 -0.37 -1.22
N LEU A 171 6.89 -1.09 -0.16
CA LEU A 171 7.07 -2.53 -0.03
C LEU A 171 5.67 -3.18 0.03
N SER A 172 5.31 -3.94 -1.00
CA SER A 172 3.96 -4.52 -1.13
C SER A 172 2.83 -3.51 -0.90
N GLY A 173 2.92 -2.30 -1.46
CA GLY A 173 1.95 -1.22 -1.19
C GLY A 173 0.57 -1.49 -1.74
N ALA A 174 -0.49 -1.22 -0.97
CA ALA A 174 -1.86 -1.47 -1.40
C ALA A 174 -2.42 -0.34 -2.27
N PHE A 175 -1.87 -0.05 -3.47
CA PHE A 175 -2.26 1.19 -4.18
C PHE A 175 -3.69 1.19 -4.71
N ASN A 176 -4.19 0.06 -5.21
CA ASN A 176 -5.49 -0.01 -5.90
C ASN A 176 -6.58 -0.68 -5.06
N GLY A 177 -6.28 -1.00 -3.79
CA GLY A 177 -7.17 -1.78 -2.93
C GLY A 177 -7.23 -3.26 -3.32
N THR A 178 -8.11 -4.01 -2.65
CA THR A 178 -8.30 -5.46 -2.83
C THR A 178 -9.71 -5.84 -3.32
N THR A 179 -10.76 -5.16 -2.84
CA THR A 179 -12.16 -5.56 -3.09
C THR A 179 -12.92 -4.66 -4.06
N ARG A 180 -12.53 -3.40 -4.25
CA ARG A 180 -13.25 -2.45 -5.12
C ARG A 180 -12.86 -2.52 -6.60
N THR A 181 -11.71 -3.12 -6.90
CA THR A 181 -11.23 -3.42 -8.25
C THR A 181 -12.15 -4.39 -9.00
N TYR A 182 -12.80 -5.32 -8.30
CA TYR A 182 -13.84 -6.20 -8.88
C TYR A 182 -15.11 -5.43 -9.28
N LEU A 183 -15.46 -4.37 -8.52
CA LEU A 183 -16.63 -3.53 -8.81
C LEU A 183 -16.39 -2.54 -9.96
N ASP A 184 -15.14 -2.11 -10.16
CA ASP A 184 -14.76 -1.14 -11.20
C ASP A 184 -14.33 -1.83 -12.52
N GLY A 185 -14.62 -3.13 -12.68
CA GLY A 185 -14.58 -3.84 -13.97
C GLY A 185 -13.25 -4.50 -14.34
N MET A 186 -12.35 -4.74 -13.39
CA MET A 186 -11.08 -5.44 -13.65
C MET A 186 -11.27 -6.97 -13.62
N GLN A 187 -10.60 -7.68 -14.54
CA GLN A 187 -10.80 -9.12 -14.79
C GLN A 187 -10.03 -10.00 -13.79
N ASP A 188 -10.59 -11.16 -13.44
CA ASP A 188 -10.05 -12.10 -12.46
C ASP A 188 -8.65 -12.64 -12.81
N GLU A 189 -8.33 -12.68 -14.11
CA GLU A 189 -7.09 -13.25 -14.65
C GLU A 189 -5.84 -12.42 -14.31
N ASP A 190 -5.98 -11.09 -14.20
CA ASP A 190 -4.90 -10.17 -13.82
C ASP A 190 -4.61 -10.18 -12.30
N TRP A 191 -5.41 -10.94 -11.52
CA TRP A 191 -5.41 -10.93 -10.05
C TRP A 191 -4.99 -12.28 -9.44
N GLN A 192 -4.60 -13.30 -10.22
CA GLN A 192 -4.15 -14.57 -9.65
C GLN A 192 -2.81 -14.45 -8.91
N ASP A 193 -1.86 -13.68 -9.45
CA ASP A 193 -0.56 -13.48 -8.81
C ASP A 193 -0.68 -12.51 -7.64
N ASN A 194 -0.45 -13.00 -6.42
CA ASN A 194 -0.57 -12.26 -5.18
C ASN A 194 0.51 -12.71 -4.18
N ASP A 195 0.81 -11.86 -3.19
CA ASP A 195 1.76 -12.17 -2.12
C ASP A 195 1.09 -12.83 -0.89
N GLY A 196 -0.10 -13.41 -1.07
CA GLY A 196 -0.93 -13.96 0.00
C GLY A 196 -1.85 -12.94 0.67
N ALA A 197 -1.74 -11.64 0.37
CA ALA A 197 -2.65 -10.61 0.88
C ALA A 197 -3.09 -9.58 -0.17
N LEU A 198 -2.16 -9.15 -1.03
CA LEU A 198 -2.41 -8.16 -2.08
C LEU A 198 -2.02 -8.74 -3.43
N ASN A 199 -2.68 -8.25 -4.47
CA ASN A 199 -2.41 -8.68 -5.84
C ASN A 199 -1.23 -7.90 -6.41
N THR A 200 -0.39 -8.58 -7.17
CA THR A 200 0.90 -8.05 -7.65
C THR A 200 0.71 -6.74 -8.42
N ILE A 201 -0.32 -6.67 -9.27
CA ILE A 201 -0.64 -5.46 -10.03
C ILE A 201 -0.98 -4.26 -9.12
N SER A 202 -1.65 -4.50 -7.98
CA SER A 202 -2.00 -3.48 -6.99
C SER A 202 -0.77 -2.90 -6.29
N MET A 203 0.33 -3.65 -6.25
CA MET A 203 1.59 -3.24 -5.62
C MET A 203 2.49 -2.40 -6.51
N THR A 204 2.35 -2.51 -7.83
CA THR A 204 3.29 -1.86 -8.77
C THR A 204 3.17 -0.34 -8.76
N ARG A 205 1.95 0.16 -8.92
CA ARG A 205 1.66 1.59 -9.03
C ARG A 205 0.18 1.88 -8.79
N PRO A 206 -0.17 3.13 -8.50
CA PRO A 206 -1.55 3.58 -8.53
C PRO A 206 -2.08 3.59 -9.97
N LEU A 207 -3.12 2.81 -10.21
CA LEU A 207 -3.88 2.75 -11.46
C LEU A 207 -5.14 3.61 -11.37
N LEU A 208 -5.68 3.75 -10.16
CA LEU A 208 -6.96 4.40 -9.95
C LEU A 208 -6.83 5.81 -9.35
N PRO A 209 -7.64 6.76 -9.84
CA PRO A 209 -8.53 6.66 -11.01
C PRO A 209 -7.86 7.09 -12.31
N VAL A 210 -6.63 7.62 -12.25
CA VAL A 210 -5.75 7.83 -13.40
C VAL A 210 -4.49 7.04 -13.15
N GLU A 211 -4.05 6.31 -14.16
CA GLU A 211 -2.82 5.55 -14.08
C GLU A 211 -1.61 6.48 -13.97
N HIS A 212 -0.79 6.24 -12.94
CA HIS A 212 0.43 6.99 -12.77
C HIS A 212 1.54 6.44 -13.68
N PRO A 213 2.42 7.31 -14.23
CA PRO A 213 3.59 6.89 -14.99
C PRO A 213 4.44 5.90 -14.19
N SER A 214 4.92 4.85 -14.85
CA SER A 214 5.75 3.84 -14.20
C SER A 214 6.81 3.26 -15.13
N ARG A 215 7.83 2.65 -14.52
CA ARG A 215 8.90 1.95 -15.22
C ARG A 215 9.26 0.68 -14.47
N PHE A 216 9.21 -0.44 -15.19
CA PHE A 216 9.74 -1.70 -14.70
C PHE A 216 11.27 -1.66 -14.67
N VAL A 217 11.85 -2.13 -13.57
CA VAL A 217 13.30 -2.15 -13.33
C VAL A 217 13.75 -3.60 -13.26
N LYS A 218 14.55 -4.04 -14.25
CA LYS A 218 15.16 -5.37 -14.26
C LYS A 218 16.47 -5.37 -13.47
N ASP A 219 17.35 -4.43 -13.79
CA ASP A 219 18.62 -4.22 -13.08
C ASP A 219 18.57 -2.91 -12.29
N ASP A 220 19.19 -2.89 -11.11
CA ASP A 220 19.31 -1.71 -10.27
C ASP A 220 20.09 -0.57 -10.97
N SER A 221 20.89 -0.87 -12.00
CA SER A 221 21.52 0.13 -12.87
C SER A 221 20.52 0.98 -13.67
N ASP A 222 19.33 0.46 -13.96
CA ASP A 222 18.30 1.16 -14.75
C ASP A 222 17.64 2.32 -13.99
N CYS A 223 17.87 2.38 -12.67
CA CYS A 223 17.33 3.38 -11.75
C CYS A 223 18.15 4.69 -11.73
N HIS A 224 19.14 4.87 -12.59
CA HIS A 224 20.05 6.01 -12.48
C HIS A 224 20.02 6.90 -13.74
N PRO A 225 19.50 8.15 -13.65
CA PRO A 225 18.85 8.82 -12.51
C PRO A 225 17.34 8.53 -12.37
N LEU A 226 16.84 8.36 -11.14
CA LEU A 226 15.40 8.34 -10.84
C LEU A 226 14.79 9.72 -11.11
N GLN A 227 13.71 9.76 -11.88
CA GLN A 227 12.97 10.98 -12.21
C GLN A 227 11.79 11.16 -11.25
N PRO A 228 11.54 12.39 -10.76
CA PRO A 228 10.34 12.69 -9.99
C PRO A 228 9.05 12.35 -10.76
N GLY A 229 8.02 11.90 -10.04
CA GLY A 229 6.69 11.64 -10.60
C GLY A 229 6.51 10.30 -11.33
N ILE A 230 7.55 9.46 -11.42
CA ILE A 230 7.49 8.12 -12.03
C ILE A 230 7.62 7.04 -10.94
N TRP A 231 6.74 6.03 -10.98
CA TRP A 231 6.83 4.85 -10.13
C TRP A 231 7.79 3.81 -10.72
N TYR A 232 8.92 3.61 -10.06
CA TYR A 232 9.88 2.57 -10.42
C TYR A 232 9.58 1.32 -9.60
N TYR A 233 9.30 0.19 -10.26
CA TYR A 233 8.93 -1.04 -9.57
C TYR A 233 9.77 -2.23 -10.02
N LYS A 234 10.00 -3.14 -9.07
CA LYS A 234 10.69 -4.42 -9.23
C LYS A 234 9.86 -5.48 -8.52
N ILE A 235 9.65 -6.61 -9.18
CA ILE A 235 8.90 -7.74 -8.60
C ILE A 235 9.91 -8.66 -7.93
N VAL A 236 9.65 -9.00 -6.67
CA VAL A 236 10.41 -9.97 -5.89
C VAL A 236 9.42 -11.01 -5.40
N GLU A 237 9.69 -12.27 -5.67
CA GLU A 237 8.84 -13.39 -5.24
C GLU A 237 9.01 -13.62 -3.73
N ALA A 238 8.01 -13.21 -2.96
CA ALA A 238 7.90 -13.47 -1.54
C ALA A 238 6.45 -13.27 -1.05
N ASP A 239 6.15 -13.73 0.17
CA ASP A 239 4.87 -13.45 0.81
C ASP A 239 4.79 -12.02 1.39
N HIS A 240 3.58 -11.57 1.71
CA HIS A 240 3.29 -10.20 2.14
C HIS A 240 4.05 -9.77 3.41
N ILE A 241 4.34 -10.74 4.28
CA ILE A 241 4.96 -10.51 5.58
C ILE A 241 6.48 -10.68 5.54
N PHE A 242 7.01 -11.34 4.50
CA PHE A 242 8.42 -11.67 4.33
C PHE A 242 9.31 -10.44 4.47
N PHE A 243 8.88 -9.31 3.90
CA PHE A 243 9.65 -8.05 3.92
C PHE A 243 9.50 -7.23 5.21
N ILE A 244 8.58 -7.60 6.13
CA ILE A 244 8.41 -6.94 7.43
C ILE A 244 9.11 -7.72 8.55
N ILE A 245 8.97 -9.05 8.55
CA ILE A 245 9.22 -9.80 9.77
C ILE A 245 10.71 -10.09 9.89
N ASN A 246 11.38 -9.27 10.70
CA ASN A 246 12.63 -9.52 11.43
C ASN A 246 13.78 -10.09 10.59
N ARG A 247 14.96 -9.47 10.70
CA ARG A 247 16.22 -9.98 10.14
C ARG A 247 16.42 -11.49 10.38
N GLU A 248 15.96 -12.02 11.50
CA GLU A 248 16.03 -13.45 11.83
C GLU A 248 15.21 -14.37 10.91
N ARG A 249 14.09 -13.92 10.33
CA ARG A 249 13.27 -14.74 9.43
C ARG A 249 13.60 -14.53 7.96
N ALA A 250 13.85 -13.29 7.55
CA ALA A 250 14.13 -12.96 6.15
C ALA A 250 15.63 -13.00 5.78
N GLY A 251 16.51 -13.05 6.79
CA GLY A 251 17.95 -13.23 6.62
C GLY A 251 18.58 -12.13 5.76
N VAL A 252 19.53 -12.53 4.91
CA VAL A 252 20.33 -11.63 4.07
C VAL A 252 19.47 -10.85 3.05
N GLN A 253 18.33 -11.42 2.62
CA GLN A 253 17.46 -10.74 1.65
C GLN A 253 16.81 -9.48 2.21
N PHE A 254 16.50 -9.45 3.51
CA PHE A 254 16.00 -8.26 4.19
C PHE A 254 17.05 -7.13 4.16
N ASP A 255 18.28 -7.46 4.56
CA ASP A 255 19.39 -6.50 4.60
C ASP A 255 19.63 -5.91 3.19
N LEU A 256 19.70 -6.75 2.16
CA LEU A 256 19.91 -6.31 0.77
C LEU A 256 18.82 -5.35 0.25
N ILE A 257 17.55 -5.60 0.60
CA ILE A 257 16.43 -4.75 0.16
C ILE A 257 16.49 -3.39 0.84
N TYR A 258 16.63 -3.36 2.17
CA TYR A 258 16.68 -2.11 2.92
C TYR A 258 17.96 -1.32 2.61
N ASP A 259 19.11 -1.99 2.46
CA ASP A 259 20.35 -1.34 2.04
C ASP A 259 20.22 -0.70 0.67
N SER A 260 19.62 -1.41 -0.31
CA SER A 260 19.35 -0.86 -1.65
C SER A 260 18.41 0.35 -1.58
N ILE A 261 17.35 0.31 -0.75
CA ILE A 261 16.46 1.46 -0.54
C ILE A 261 17.22 2.64 0.05
N PHE A 262 17.97 2.43 1.13
CA PHE A 262 18.72 3.50 1.79
C PHE A 262 19.81 4.09 0.90
N GLU A 263 20.51 3.28 0.10
CA GLU A 263 21.46 3.77 -0.89
C GLU A 263 20.81 4.67 -1.93
N ARG A 264 19.63 4.28 -2.44
CA ARG A 264 18.86 5.09 -3.41
C ARG A 264 18.41 6.42 -2.79
N CYS A 265 17.91 6.38 -1.55
CA CYS A 265 17.54 7.59 -0.80
C CYS A 265 18.75 8.52 -0.63
N ARG A 266 19.89 8.01 -0.14
CA ARG A 266 21.13 8.80 0.04
C ARG A 266 21.61 9.45 -1.25
N LYS A 267 21.64 8.71 -2.37
CA LYS A 267 22.04 9.26 -3.68
C LYS A 267 21.16 10.42 -4.15
N HIS A 268 19.90 10.48 -3.71
CA HIS A 268 18.98 11.55 -4.06
C HIS A 268 19.22 12.83 -3.25
N VAL A 269 19.62 12.70 -1.98
CA VAL A 269 19.99 13.84 -1.11
C VAL A 269 21.17 14.62 -1.70
N PHE A 270 22.24 13.93 -2.12
CA PHE A 270 23.45 14.57 -2.65
C PHE A 270 23.26 15.33 -3.97
N ARG A 271 22.11 15.21 -4.63
CA ARG A 271 21.81 15.93 -5.88
C ARG A 271 21.02 17.22 -5.68
N LYS A 272 20.28 17.37 -4.58
CA LYS A 272 19.59 18.62 -4.25
C LYS A 272 20.54 19.63 -3.60
N THR A 273 21.56 19.18 -2.86
CA THR A 273 22.60 20.05 -2.32
C THR A 273 23.64 20.33 -3.43
N PRO A 274 23.84 21.58 -3.88
CA PRO A 274 24.97 21.89 -4.76
C PRO A 274 26.26 21.49 -4.04
N GLN A 275 27.13 20.73 -4.70
CA GLN A 275 28.48 20.50 -4.20
C GLN A 275 29.16 21.85 -4.09
N THR A 276 29.23 22.41 -2.88
CA THR A 276 30.10 23.52 -2.55
C THR A 276 31.50 22.94 -2.53
N LEU A 277 32.14 22.93 -3.71
CA LEU A 277 33.57 22.70 -3.81
C LEU A 277 34.25 23.79 -2.97
N PRO A 278 35.14 23.44 -2.03
CA PRO A 278 35.94 24.45 -1.35
C PRO A 278 36.78 25.16 -2.41
N ASN A 279 36.64 26.48 -2.48
CA ASN A 279 37.47 27.34 -3.32
C ASN A 279 38.93 26.90 -3.21
N GLU A 280 39.51 26.45 -4.32
CA GLU A 280 40.95 26.35 -4.42
C GLU A 280 41.52 27.75 -4.20
N THR A 281 42.33 27.85 -3.16
CA THR A 281 43.11 29.03 -2.82
C THR A 281 43.99 29.39 -4.00
N HIS A 282 43.75 30.57 -4.58
CA HIS A 282 44.69 31.23 -5.47
C HIS A 282 46.06 31.35 -4.77
N HIS A 283 47.06 30.68 -5.34
CA HIS A 283 48.48 30.98 -5.15
C HIS A 283 49.02 31.65 -6.41
#